data_AF-A0A960IDZ2-F1
#
_entry.id   AF-A0A960IDZ2-F1
#
_cell.length_a   1.000
_cell.length_b   1.000
_cell.length_c   1.000
_cell.angle_alpha   90.00
_cell.angle_beta   90.00
_cell.angle_gamma   90.00
#
_symmetry.space_group_name_H-M   'P 1'
#
loop_
_entity.id
_entity.type
_entity.pdbx_description
1 polymer ?
#
loop_
_entity_poly.entity_id
_entity_poly.type
_entity_poly.pdbx_seq_one_letter_code
_entity_poly.pdbx_strand_id
1 'polypeptide(L)'
;MRRGTPSAQLLGGLLALIRMAGTGHSMRQVGDAIGAPPATVSQVEKGERALKEPKVAAWADALGVSRADLHELWLLSQGQIPVAAHRSVFYGDHPEVLGSAPLPPSVLRTLKDRPDLEPIFRLAERIAAVLQRLLPNATVHVDSDFFEPPHIDSMAAGLTLTAAEEDENEEAAATFDPLPLVECVWGGGPGRLQDAQRDAVRVPLLHEFSPIVRRRSTSVKALELEELIRDLSGLERERVRGYIEAIIEQRASEAEPPERRSVD
;
A
#
# COMPACT_ATOMS: atom_id res chain seq x y z
N MET A 1 5.43 4.57 2.75
CA MET A 1 4.67 3.89 1.68
C MET A 1 5.21 4.20 0.27
N ARG A 2 5.33 3.18 -0.59
CA ARG A 2 5.78 3.26 -2.00
C ARG A 2 4.59 3.02 -2.97
N ARG A 3 4.60 3.62 -4.16
CA ARG A 3 3.51 3.47 -5.16
C ARG A 3 3.47 2.05 -5.73
N GLY A 4 2.29 1.55 -6.11
CA GLY A 4 2.14 0.23 -6.74
C GLY A 4 2.64 -0.93 -5.87
N THR A 5 2.59 -0.78 -4.55
CA THR A 5 2.94 -1.85 -3.60
C THR A 5 1.69 -2.43 -2.96
N PRO A 6 1.74 -3.67 -2.43
CA PRO A 6 0.62 -4.26 -1.70
C PRO A 6 0.10 -3.33 -0.58
N SER A 7 1.00 -2.62 0.11
CA SER A 7 0.63 -1.62 1.11
C SER A 7 -0.18 -0.44 0.58
N ALA A 8 0.14 0.04 -0.64
CA ALA A 8 -0.59 1.15 -1.25
C ALA A 8 -1.96 0.69 -1.77
N GLN A 9 -2.06 -0.52 -2.30
CA GLN A 9 -3.32 -1.12 -2.73
C GLN A 9 -4.25 -1.37 -1.53
N LEU A 10 -3.72 -1.97 -0.45
CA LEU A 10 -4.45 -2.17 0.80
C LEU A 10 -5.00 -0.85 1.33
N LEU A 11 -4.13 0.16 1.55
CA LEU A 11 -4.62 1.46 2.03
C LEU A 11 -5.61 2.11 1.05
N GLY A 12 -5.38 2.00 -0.25
CA GLY A 12 -6.27 2.53 -1.27
C GLY A 12 -7.68 1.95 -1.17
N GLY A 13 -7.78 0.61 -1.10
CA GLY A 13 -9.06 -0.09 -0.92
C GLY A 13 -9.75 0.30 0.38
N LEU A 14 -9.00 0.40 1.48
CA LEU A 14 -9.54 0.85 2.76
C LEU A 14 -10.06 2.30 2.72
N LEU A 15 -9.37 3.21 2.01
CA LEU A 15 -9.84 4.59 1.82
C LEU A 15 -11.13 4.64 0.98
N ALA A 16 -11.22 3.79 -0.06
CA ALA A 16 -12.44 3.66 -0.85
C ALA A 16 -13.60 3.15 0.03
N LEU A 17 -13.38 2.12 0.85
CA LEU A 17 -14.37 1.64 1.83
C LEU A 17 -14.82 2.75 2.76
N ILE A 18 -13.89 3.49 3.37
CA ILE A 18 -14.23 4.60 4.28
C ILE A 18 -15.05 5.67 3.56
N ARG A 19 -14.69 6.02 2.33
CA ARG A 19 -15.42 7.01 1.53
C ARG A 19 -16.84 6.55 1.24
N MET A 20 -17.02 5.30 0.81
CA MET A 20 -18.31 4.76 0.39
C MET A 20 -19.24 4.49 1.58
N ALA A 21 -18.73 3.84 2.63
CA ALA A 21 -19.51 3.47 3.80
C ALA A 21 -19.69 4.62 4.81
N GLY A 22 -18.75 5.57 4.86
CA GLY A 22 -18.76 6.67 5.82
C GLY A 22 -19.57 7.86 5.34
N THR A 23 -19.02 8.61 4.38
CA THR A 23 -19.62 9.88 3.90
C THR A 23 -20.43 9.73 2.63
N GLY A 24 -20.21 8.66 1.85
CA GLY A 24 -20.78 8.50 0.51
C GLY A 24 -20.28 9.56 -0.49
N HIS A 25 -19.21 10.28 -0.16
CA HIS A 25 -18.69 11.34 -1.01
C HIS A 25 -18.19 10.80 -2.36
N SER A 26 -18.44 11.56 -3.42
CA SER A 26 -17.81 11.33 -4.72
C SER A 26 -16.31 11.64 -4.66
N MET A 27 -15.53 11.02 -5.56
CA MET A 27 -14.10 11.34 -5.72
C MET A 27 -13.86 12.83 -5.98
N ARG A 28 -14.81 13.52 -6.61
CA ARG A 28 -14.73 14.96 -6.86
C ARG A 28 -14.81 15.76 -5.56
N GLN A 29 -15.78 15.46 -4.70
CA GLN A 29 -15.92 16.13 -3.41
C GLN A 29 -14.68 15.93 -2.53
N VAL A 30 -14.14 14.70 -2.47
CA VAL A 30 -12.89 14.43 -1.74
C VAL A 30 -11.73 15.19 -2.36
N GLY A 31 -11.62 15.18 -3.69
CA GLY A 31 -10.58 15.91 -4.43
C GLY A 31 -10.61 17.41 -4.14
N ASP A 32 -11.78 18.03 -4.21
CA ASP A 32 -11.98 19.45 -3.92
C ASP A 32 -11.57 19.77 -2.47
N ALA A 33 -11.91 18.91 -1.50
CA ALA A 33 -11.55 19.09 -0.09
C ALA A 33 -10.04 18.97 0.20
N ILE A 34 -9.31 18.10 -0.52
CA ILE A 34 -7.85 17.93 -0.35
C ILE A 34 -7.02 18.80 -1.33
N GLY A 35 -7.67 19.59 -2.18
CA GLY A 35 -7.02 20.40 -3.21
C GLY A 35 -6.34 19.56 -4.30
N ALA A 36 -6.94 18.45 -4.72
CA ALA A 36 -6.42 17.57 -5.76
C ALA A 36 -7.49 17.18 -6.80
N PRO A 37 -7.10 16.88 -8.06
CA PRO A 37 -8.04 16.40 -9.06
C PRO A 37 -8.71 15.08 -8.65
N PRO A 38 -9.95 14.79 -9.08
CA PRO A 38 -10.64 13.52 -8.79
C PRO A 38 -9.82 12.29 -9.25
N ALA A 39 -9.06 12.42 -10.35
CA ALA A 39 -8.16 11.37 -10.82
C ALA A 39 -7.07 11.02 -9.80
N THR A 40 -6.59 11.99 -9.00
CA THR A 40 -5.63 11.72 -7.92
C THR A 40 -6.27 10.89 -6.81
N VAL A 41 -7.53 11.15 -6.46
CA VAL A 41 -8.27 10.34 -5.48
C VAL A 41 -8.42 8.91 -6.00
N SER A 42 -8.86 8.75 -7.25
CA SER A 42 -8.98 7.44 -7.92
C SER A 42 -7.66 6.67 -7.92
N GLN A 43 -6.55 7.31 -8.29
CA GLN A 43 -5.21 6.69 -8.29
C GLN A 43 -4.76 6.27 -6.89
N VAL A 44 -5.11 7.03 -5.84
CA VAL A 44 -4.79 6.65 -4.46
C VAL A 44 -5.65 5.49 -4.00
N GLU A 45 -6.96 5.52 -4.27
CA GLU A 45 -7.90 4.42 -3.93
C GLU A 45 -7.56 3.11 -4.66
N LYS A 46 -7.00 3.18 -5.87
CA LYS A 46 -6.50 2.01 -6.61
C LYS A 46 -5.09 1.57 -6.21
N GLY A 47 -4.41 2.30 -5.31
CA GLY A 47 -3.02 2.03 -4.94
C GLY A 47 -1.96 2.36 -6.01
N GLU A 48 -2.37 2.89 -7.17
CA GLU A 48 -1.48 3.36 -8.24
C GLU A 48 -0.61 4.53 -7.75
N ARG A 49 -1.13 5.33 -6.81
CA ARG A 49 -0.42 6.41 -6.13
C ARG A 49 -0.42 6.19 -4.62
N ALA A 50 0.75 6.12 -4.01
CA ALA A 50 0.87 5.99 -2.56
C ALA A 50 0.50 7.28 -1.82
N LEU A 51 -0.37 7.15 -0.81
CA LEU A 51 -0.62 8.23 0.16
C LEU A 51 0.62 8.42 1.05
N LYS A 52 1.12 9.65 1.09
CA LYS A 52 2.26 10.03 1.94
C LYS A 52 1.75 10.48 3.30
N GLU A 53 2.50 10.14 4.35
CA GLU A 53 2.15 10.48 5.73
C GLU A 53 1.71 11.94 5.94
N PRO A 54 2.39 12.97 5.38
CA PRO A 54 1.98 14.36 5.57
C PRO A 54 0.60 14.71 4.98
N LYS A 55 0.06 13.83 4.11
CA LYS A 55 -1.25 14.02 3.48
C LYS A 55 -2.37 13.29 4.22
N VAL A 56 -2.06 12.42 5.18
CA VAL A 56 -3.06 11.64 5.93
C VAL A 56 -4.06 12.55 6.65
N ALA A 57 -3.60 13.63 7.29
CA ALA A 57 -4.48 14.56 7.99
C ALA A 57 -5.52 15.21 7.07
N ALA A 58 -5.10 15.67 5.87
CA ALA A 58 -6.02 16.26 4.90
C ALA A 58 -7.05 15.24 4.39
N TRP A 59 -6.63 13.99 4.19
CA TRP A 59 -7.54 12.91 3.81
C TRP A 59 -8.55 12.58 4.92
N ALA A 60 -8.11 12.53 6.18
CA ALA A 60 -9.00 12.31 7.32
C ALA A 60 -10.07 13.41 7.40
N ASP A 61 -9.68 14.67 7.25
CA ASP A 61 -10.62 15.79 7.26
C ASP A 61 -11.63 15.69 6.10
N ALA A 62 -11.16 15.39 4.88
CA ALA A 62 -12.01 15.26 3.70
C ALA A 62 -12.99 14.08 3.78
N LEU A 63 -12.60 13.02 4.49
CA LEU A 63 -13.43 11.83 4.75
C LEU A 63 -14.28 11.98 6.02
N GLY A 64 -14.12 13.06 6.78
CA GLY A 64 -14.87 13.29 8.02
C GLY A 64 -14.54 12.30 9.14
N VAL A 65 -13.30 11.80 9.19
CA VAL A 65 -12.86 10.77 10.13
C VAL A 65 -11.74 11.24 11.06
N SER A 66 -11.51 10.48 12.13
CA SER A 66 -10.40 10.71 13.07
C SER A 66 -9.03 10.64 12.37
N ARG A 67 -8.25 11.72 12.51
CA ARG A 67 -6.86 11.78 11.99
C ARG A 67 -5.96 10.71 12.62
N ALA A 68 -6.16 10.43 13.91
CA ALA A 68 -5.36 9.45 14.64
C ALA A 68 -5.65 8.03 14.15
N ASP A 69 -6.93 7.68 13.98
CA ASP A 69 -7.32 6.36 13.48
C ASP A 69 -6.92 6.17 12.01
N LEU A 70 -7.04 7.19 11.16
CA LEU A 70 -6.57 7.09 9.78
C LEU A 70 -5.05 6.97 9.68
N HIS A 71 -4.31 7.60 10.59
CA HIS A 71 -2.85 7.44 10.69
C HIS A 71 -2.46 6.05 11.18
N GLU A 72 -3.17 5.50 12.18
CA GLU A 72 -2.99 4.09 12.57
C GLU A 72 -3.26 3.16 11.38
N LEU A 73 -4.35 3.37 10.64
CA LEU A 73 -4.65 2.59 9.43
C LEU A 73 -3.52 2.68 8.39
N TRP A 74 -2.95 3.87 8.20
CA TRP A 74 -1.81 4.08 7.31
C TRP A 74 -0.55 3.29 7.75
N LEU A 75 -0.30 3.17 9.05
CA LEU A 75 0.77 2.33 9.61
C LEU A 75 0.48 0.84 9.40
N LEU A 76 -0.72 0.39 9.77
CA LEU A 76 -1.12 -1.02 9.66
C LEU A 76 -1.08 -1.52 8.22
N SER A 77 -1.47 -0.69 7.24
CA SER A 77 -1.36 -1.04 5.81
C SER A 77 0.09 -1.24 5.34
N GLN A 78 1.08 -0.87 6.13
CA GLN A 78 2.50 -1.12 5.89
C GLN A 78 3.06 -2.24 6.78
N GLY A 79 2.19 -2.95 7.51
CA GLY A 79 2.56 -3.99 8.47
C GLY A 79 3.18 -3.42 9.74
N GLN A 80 3.05 -2.11 9.98
CA GLN A 80 3.64 -1.42 11.12
C GLN A 80 2.62 -1.28 12.25
N ILE A 81 2.96 -1.81 13.41
CA ILE A 81 2.10 -1.81 14.60
C ILE A 81 2.61 -0.75 15.57
N PRO A 82 1.79 0.24 15.94
CA PRO A 82 2.19 1.23 16.95
C PRO A 82 2.28 0.56 18.33
N VAL A 83 3.45 0.67 18.97
CA VAL A 83 3.74 0.14 20.32
C VAL A 83 3.98 1.23 21.35
N ALA A 84 4.40 2.43 20.90
CA ALA A 84 4.53 3.64 21.72
C ALA A 84 4.40 4.88 20.82
N ALA A 85 4.32 6.08 21.41
CA ALA A 85 4.04 7.34 20.70
C ALA A 85 4.90 7.61 19.44
N HIS A 86 6.14 7.12 19.42
CA HIS A 86 7.07 7.31 18.28
C HIS A 86 7.75 6.01 17.84
N ARG A 87 7.17 4.85 18.18
CA ARG A 87 7.75 3.55 17.86
C ARG A 87 6.67 2.64 17.26
N SER A 88 7.00 2.08 16.10
CA SER A 88 6.28 0.97 15.50
C SER A 88 7.22 -0.22 15.33
N VAL A 89 6.63 -1.40 15.21
CA VAL A 89 7.32 -2.64 14.88
C VAL A 89 6.62 -3.35 13.73
N PHE A 90 7.37 -4.11 12.94
CA PHE A 90 6.78 -4.91 11.88
C PHE A 90 6.08 -6.16 12.44
N TYR A 91 4.87 -6.44 11.96
CA TYR A 91 4.01 -7.50 12.51
C TYR A 91 4.63 -8.90 12.40
N GLY A 92 5.42 -9.16 11.36
CA GLY A 92 6.06 -10.45 11.13
C GLY A 92 7.18 -10.77 12.13
N ASP A 93 7.86 -9.74 12.62
CA ASP A 93 8.98 -9.90 13.56
C ASP A 93 8.53 -9.90 15.02
N HIS A 94 7.37 -9.29 15.29
CA HIS A 94 6.82 -9.07 16.62
C HIS A 94 5.34 -9.49 16.69
N PRO A 95 4.99 -10.77 16.48
CA PRO A 95 3.59 -11.22 16.48
C PRO A 95 2.90 -10.99 17.83
N GLU A 96 3.65 -10.91 18.93
CA GLU A 96 3.13 -10.66 20.29
C GLU A 96 2.38 -9.33 20.43
N VAL A 97 2.70 -8.32 19.60
CA VAL A 97 2.07 -6.99 19.68
C VAL A 97 0.74 -6.90 18.93
N LEU A 98 0.35 -7.97 18.24
CA LEU A 98 -0.94 -8.09 17.55
C LEU A 98 -2.09 -8.47 18.49
N GLY A 99 -1.77 -8.92 19.71
CA GLY A 99 -2.74 -9.33 20.72
C GLY A 99 -3.19 -10.78 20.59
N SER A 100 -3.85 -11.28 21.64
CA SER A 100 -4.22 -12.69 21.82
C SER A 100 -5.73 -12.93 21.89
N ALA A 101 -6.55 -11.94 21.54
CA ALA A 101 -8.01 -12.06 21.52
C ALA A 101 -8.46 -13.25 20.64
N PRO A 102 -9.54 -13.98 20.96
CA PRO A 102 -9.94 -15.11 20.12
C PRO A 102 -10.26 -14.68 18.69
N LEU A 103 -9.72 -15.38 17.69
CA LEU A 103 -10.05 -15.16 16.27
C LEU A 103 -11.42 -15.77 15.92
N PRO A 104 -12.10 -15.28 14.87
CA PRO A 104 -13.38 -15.81 14.43
C PRO A 104 -13.31 -17.32 14.09
N PRO A 105 -14.38 -18.10 14.31
CA PRO A 105 -14.39 -19.52 13.97
C PRO A 105 -14.12 -19.83 12.49
N SER A 106 -14.46 -18.93 11.56
CA SER A 106 -14.12 -19.09 10.15
C SER A 106 -12.61 -19.05 9.93
N VAL A 107 -11.94 -18.03 10.47
CA VAL A 107 -10.47 -17.88 10.46
C VAL A 107 -9.78 -19.06 11.14
N LEU A 108 -10.28 -19.50 12.30
CA LEU A 108 -9.70 -20.64 13.02
C LEU A 108 -9.74 -21.95 12.22
N ARG A 109 -10.68 -22.12 11.27
CA ARG A 109 -10.67 -23.27 10.36
C ARG A 109 -9.50 -23.18 9.40
N THR A 110 -9.32 -22.03 8.75
CA THR A 110 -8.21 -21.77 7.83
C THR A 110 -6.84 -21.93 8.51
N LEU A 111 -6.70 -21.45 9.74
CA LEU A 111 -5.44 -21.54 10.49
C LEU A 111 -5.07 -22.96 10.95
N LYS A 112 -5.99 -23.94 10.89
CA LYS A 112 -5.62 -25.36 11.11
C LYS A 112 -4.70 -25.86 10.01
N ASP A 113 -4.96 -25.46 8.78
CA ASP A 113 -4.21 -25.90 7.60
C ASP A 113 -3.05 -24.94 7.28
N ARG A 114 -3.19 -23.67 7.63
CA ARG A 114 -2.21 -22.59 7.37
C ARG A 114 -1.89 -21.76 8.62
N PRO A 115 -1.24 -22.35 9.65
CA PRO A 115 -0.91 -21.62 10.88
C PRO A 115 0.10 -20.49 10.65
N ASP A 116 0.88 -20.56 9.57
CA ASP A 116 1.81 -19.51 9.12
C ASP A 116 1.11 -18.17 8.84
N LEU A 117 -0.20 -18.20 8.52
CA LEU A 117 -0.99 -17.01 8.23
C LEU A 117 -1.56 -16.31 9.48
N GLU A 118 -1.38 -16.87 10.69
CA GLU A 118 -1.94 -16.26 11.90
C GLU A 118 -1.54 -14.77 12.06
N PRO A 119 -0.27 -14.35 11.88
CA PRO A 119 0.11 -12.96 12.03
C PRO A 119 -0.62 -12.02 11.06
N ILE A 120 -0.90 -12.44 9.81
CA ILE A 120 -1.61 -11.58 8.86
C ILE A 120 -3.11 -11.49 9.18
N PHE A 121 -3.73 -12.56 9.66
CA PHE A 121 -5.13 -12.52 10.14
C PHE A 121 -5.28 -11.61 11.36
N ARG A 122 -4.32 -11.66 12.27
CA ARG A 122 -4.28 -10.78 13.44
C ARG A 122 -4.10 -9.31 13.05
N LEU A 123 -3.25 -9.03 12.05
CA LEU A 123 -3.11 -7.69 11.49
C LEU A 123 -4.44 -7.21 10.88
N ALA A 124 -5.14 -8.08 10.15
CA ALA A 124 -6.44 -7.78 9.56
C ALA A 124 -7.50 -7.48 10.63
N GLU A 125 -7.53 -8.22 11.74
CA GLU A 125 -8.42 -7.95 12.88
C GLU A 125 -8.16 -6.56 13.48
N ARG A 126 -6.89 -6.16 13.57
CA ARG A 126 -6.55 -4.82 14.04
C ARG A 126 -6.98 -3.75 13.06
N ILE A 127 -6.83 -3.97 11.75
CA ILE A 127 -7.37 -3.08 10.71
C ILE A 127 -8.90 -2.98 10.83
N ALA A 128 -9.59 -4.10 10.99
CA ALA A 128 -11.04 -4.16 11.16
C ALA A 128 -11.49 -3.37 12.40
N ALA A 129 -10.79 -3.52 13.53
CA ALA A 129 -11.07 -2.77 14.75
C ALA A 129 -10.89 -1.25 14.58
N VAL A 130 -9.91 -0.79 13.80
CA VAL A 130 -9.75 0.63 13.47
C VAL A 130 -10.88 1.09 12.55
N LEU A 131 -11.21 0.32 11.50
CA LEU A 131 -12.33 0.65 10.61
C LEU A 131 -13.66 0.75 11.36
N GLN A 132 -13.89 -0.11 12.35
CA GLN A 132 -15.12 -0.10 13.14
C GLN A 132 -15.26 1.18 13.99
N ARG A 133 -14.13 1.78 14.41
CA ARG A 133 -14.12 3.12 15.03
C ARG A 133 -14.36 4.22 14.00
N LEU A 134 -13.84 4.06 12.78
CA LEU A 134 -14.01 5.03 11.69
C LEU A 134 -15.41 5.00 11.07
N LEU A 135 -16.08 3.85 11.11
CA LEU A 135 -17.36 3.56 10.46
C LEU A 135 -18.36 2.96 11.46
N PRO A 136 -18.83 3.74 12.45
CA PRO A 136 -19.66 3.22 13.54
C PRO A 136 -21.03 2.68 13.09
N ASN A 137 -21.48 3.04 11.89
CA ASN A 137 -22.74 2.59 11.30
C ASN A 137 -22.56 1.40 10.35
N ALA A 138 -21.34 0.90 10.17
CA ALA A 138 -21.04 -0.25 9.36
C ALA A 138 -20.70 -1.46 10.25
N THR A 139 -21.02 -2.65 9.77
CA THR A 139 -20.51 -3.89 10.36
C THR A 139 -19.22 -4.24 9.65
N VAL A 140 -18.13 -4.37 10.42
CA VAL A 140 -16.82 -4.74 9.90
C VAL A 140 -16.40 -6.05 10.55
N HIS A 141 -15.93 -7.00 9.74
CA HIS A 141 -15.41 -8.28 10.22
C HIS A 141 -14.30 -8.79 9.29
N VAL A 142 -13.51 -9.73 9.79
CA VAL A 142 -12.49 -10.42 9.01
C VAL A 142 -13.01 -11.81 8.66
N ASP A 143 -12.87 -12.18 7.40
CA ASP A 143 -13.06 -13.56 6.95
C ASP A 143 -11.83 -14.06 6.19
N SER A 144 -11.79 -15.36 5.93
CA SER A 144 -10.82 -15.93 5.00
C SER A 144 -11.28 -15.72 3.56
N ASP A 145 -10.35 -15.33 2.71
CA ASP A 145 -10.57 -15.28 1.28
C ASP A 145 -11.03 -16.64 0.76
N PHE A 146 -11.97 -16.59 -0.18
CA PHE A 146 -12.52 -17.79 -0.81
C PHE A 146 -11.83 -17.99 -2.15
N PHE A 147 -11.45 -19.23 -2.45
CA PHE A 147 -10.92 -19.57 -3.75
C PHE A 147 -12.04 -19.49 -4.79
N GLU A 148 -11.99 -18.48 -5.65
CA GLU A 148 -12.85 -18.37 -6.83
C GLU A 148 -12.12 -18.97 -8.03
N PRO A 149 -12.58 -20.11 -8.58
CA PRO A 149 -11.94 -20.74 -9.73
C PRO A 149 -12.00 -19.81 -10.97
N PRO A 150 -10.94 -19.75 -11.80
CA PRO A 150 -10.90 -18.96 -13.04
C PRO A 150 -12.13 -19.11 -13.95
N HIS A 151 -12.73 -20.31 -13.97
CA HIS A 151 -13.87 -20.66 -14.84
C HIS A 151 -15.19 -20.80 -14.08
N ILE A 152 -15.36 -20.08 -12.96
CA ILE A 152 -16.56 -20.17 -12.13
C ILE A 152 -17.85 -19.90 -12.90
N ASP A 153 -17.85 -18.97 -13.86
CA ASP A 153 -19.03 -18.65 -14.69
C ASP A 153 -19.41 -19.83 -15.59
N SER A 154 -18.43 -20.50 -16.19
CA SER A 154 -18.64 -21.70 -17.01
C SER A 154 -19.23 -22.84 -16.16
N MET A 155 -18.69 -23.05 -14.95
CA MET A 155 -19.21 -24.03 -14.00
C MET A 155 -20.63 -23.69 -13.53
N ALA A 156 -20.92 -22.41 -13.26
CA ALA A 156 -22.24 -21.93 -12.85
C ALA A 156 -23.30 -22.07 -13.97
N ALA A 157 -22.88 -21.95 -15.22
CA ALA A 157 -23.70 -22.24 -16.40
C ALA A 157 -23.91 -23.75 -16.65
N GLY A 158 -23.32 -24.63 -15.83
CA GLY A 158 -23.42 -26.08 -15.96
C GLY A 158 -22.59 -26.65 -17.11
N LEU A 159 -21.62 -25.89 -17.62
CA LEU A 159 -20.70 -26.35 -18.66
C LEU A 159 -19.62 -27.24 -18.04
N THR A 160 -19.32 -28.35 -18.69
CA THR A 160 -18.15 -29.16 -18.37
C THR A 160 -16.90 -28.44 -18.84
N LEU A 161 -15.92 -28.32 -17.96
CA LEU A 161 -14.61 -27.78 -18.29
C LEU A 161 -13.88 -28.73 -19.25
N THR A 162 -13.07 -28.15 -20.12
CA THR A 162 -12.08 -28.89 -20.90
C THR A 162 -10.92 -29.30 -20.00
N ALA A 163 -10.15 -30.33 -20.39
CA ALA A 163 -8.98 -30.77 -19.63
C ALA A 163 -7.98 -29.61 -19.34
N ALA A 164 -7.82 -28.67 -20.27
CA ALA A 164 -6.95 -27.51 -20.07
C ALA A 164 -7.49 -26.52 -19.02
N GLU A 165 -8.81 -26.35 -18.95
CA GLU A 165 -9.47 -25.49 -17.95
C GLU A 165 -9.50 -26.17 -16.56
N GLU A 166 -9.56 -27.51 -16.52
CA GLU A 166 -9.38 -28.28 -15.29
C GLU A 166 -7.95 -28.15 -14.77
N ASP A 167 -6.93 -28.33 -15.63
CA ASP A 167 -5.52 -28.14 -15.27
C ASP A 167 -5.27 -26.71 -14.75
N GLU A 168 -5.83 -25.68 -15.41
CA GLU A 168 -5.72 -24.28 -14.97
C GLU A 168 -6.38 -24.05 -13.59
N ASN A 169 -7.55 -24.66 -13.35
CA ASN A 169 -8.21 -24.59 -12.05
C ASN A 169 -7.38 -25.28 -10.96
N GLU A 170 -6.76 -26.42 -11.24
CA GLU A 170 -5.88 -27.13 -10.31
C GLU A 170 -4.61 -26.32 -9.99
N GLU A 171 -3.98 -25.72 -10.99
CA GLU A 171 -2.82 -24.83 -10.81
C GLU A 171 -3.19 -23.59 -9.98
N ALA A 172 -4.35 -22.99 -10.25
CA ALA A 172 -4.85 -21.85 -9.50
C ALA A 172 -5.16 -22.24 -8.04
N ALA A 173 -5.77 -23.40 -7.82
CA ALA A 173 -6.06 -23.90 -6.48
C ALA A 173 -4.78 -24.22 -5.69
N ALA A 174 -3.76 -24.78 -6.35
CA ALA A 174 -2.48 -25.11 -5.73
C ALA A 174 -1.67 -23.88 -5.31
N THR A 175 -1.89 -22.74 -5.96
CA THR A 175 -1.20 -21.47 -5.68
C THR A 175 -2.03 -20.50 -4.83
N PHE A 176 -3.25 -20.89 -4.45
CA PHE A 176 -4.15 -20.06 -3.65
C PHE A 176 -3.71 -19.98 -2.18
N ASP A 177 -3.48 -18.76 -1.70
CA ASP A 177 -3.32 -18.46 -0.29
C ASP A 177 -4.63 -17.88 0.27
N PRO A 178 -5.24 -18.49 1.31
CA PRO A 178 -6.48 -18.01 1.92
C PRO A 178 -6.19 -16.79 2.82
N LEU A 179 -5.81 -15.68 2.20
CA LEU A 179 -5.46 -14.43 2.88
C LEU A 179 -6.68 -13.79 3.56
N PRO A 180 -6.50 -12.87 4.53
CA PRO A 180 -7.63 -12.22 5.16
C PRO A 180 -8.37 -11.28 4.21
N LEU A 181 -9.70 -11.32 4.23
CA LEU A 181 -10.58 -10.29 3.69
C LEU A 181 -11.14 -9.46 4.85
N VAL A 182 -10.99 -8.14 4.77
CA VAL A 182 -11.71 -7.22 5.66
C VAL A 182 -13.00 -6.81 4.96
N GLU A 183 -14.11 -7.31 5.47
CA GLU A 183 -15.44 -7.05 4.91
C GLU A 183 -16.14 -5.91 5.65
N CYS A 184 -16.78 -5.04 4.89
CA CYS A 184 -17.59 -3.94 5.39
C CYS A 184 -18.99 -4.06 4.82
N VAL A 185 -19.99 -4.10 5.70
CA VAL A 185 -21.41 -4.10 5.35
C VAL A 185 -22.06 -2.85 5.91
N TRP A 186 -22.72 -2.07 5.06
CA TRP A 186 -23.39 -0.83 5.45
C TRP A 186 -24.69 -0.63 4.65
N GLY A 187 -25.60 0.18 5.19
CA GLY A 187 -26.98 0.23 4.66
C GLY A 187 -27.78 -1.00 5.09
N GLY A 188 -29.11 -0.91 5.02
CA GLY A 188 -30.01 -1.94 5.57
C GLY A 188 -30.22 -1.80 7.08
N GLY A 189 -30.99 -0.78 7.50
CA GLY A 189 -31.56 -0.71 8.84
C GLY A 189 -32.99 -1.28 8.86
N PRO A 190 -33.55 -1.64 10.03
CA PRO A 190 -34.93 -2.11 10.11
C PRO A 190 -35.88 -1.08 9.50
N GLY A 191 -36.62 -1.48 8.46
CA GLY A 191 -37.60 -0.64 7.75
C GLY A 191 -37.11 0.03 6.45
N ARG A 192 -35.88 -0.23 5.97
CA ARG A 192 -35.43 0.23 4.64
C ARG A 192 -35.47 -0.92 3.62
N LEU A 193 -36.11 -0.68 2.48
CA LEU A 193 -36.22 -1.59 1.32
C LEU A 193 -34.94 -1.69 0.46
N GLN A 194 -33.85 -1.04 0.86
CA GLN A 194 -32.59 -1.11 0.12
C GLN A 194 -31.74 -2.26 0.66
N ASP A 195 -31.27 -3.11 -0.25
CA ASP A 195 -30.31 -4.16 0.07
C ASP A 195 -29.08 -3.58 0.76
N ALA A 196 -28.58 -4.28 1.77
CA ALA A 196 -27.33 -3.91 2.42
C ALA A 196 -26.20 -3.90 1.40
N GLN A 197 -25.42 -2.83 1.37
CA GLN A 197 -24.21 -2.75 0.56
C GLN A 197 -23.09 -3.49 1.27
N ARG A 198 -22.30 -4.24 0.50
CA ARG A 198 -21.15 -5.01 0.98
C ARG A 198 -19.98 -4.76 0.05
N ASP A 199 -18.81 -4.57 0.63
CA ASP A 199 -17.54 -4.51 -0.09
C ASP A 199 -16.42 -5.06 0.81
N ALA A 200 -15.34 -5.53 0.20
CA ALA A 200 -14.27 -6.24 0.89
C ALA A 200 -12.89 -5.84 0.35
N VAL A 201 -11.92 -5.79 1.26
CA VAL A 201 -10.52 -5.51 0.90
C VAL A 201 -9.66 -6.68 1.37
N ARG A 202 -8.97 -7.32 0.41
CA ARG A 202 -7.96 -8.33 0.70
C ARG A 202 -6.74 -7.68 1.35
N VAL A 203 -6.30 -8.27 2.46
CA VAL A 203 -5.07 -7.89 3.15
C VAL A 203 -3.95 -8.77 2.59
N PRO A 204 -3.07 -8.23 1.72
CA PRO A 204 -1.99 -9.01 1.15
C PRO A 204 -0.93 -9.33 2.21
N LEU A 205 -0.13 -10.36 1.97
CA LEU A 205 1.12 -10.52 2.72
C LEU A 205 1.99 -9.28 2.54
N LEU A 206 2.32 -8.64 3.65
CA LEU A 206 3.17 -7.45 3.64
C LEU A 206 4.60 -7.89 3.95
N HIS A 207 5.56 -7.21 3.33
CA HIS A 207 6.98 -7.43 3.60
C HIS A 207 7.59 -6.17 4.17
N GLU A 208 8.51 -6.33 5.11
CA GLU A 208 9.24 -5.19 5.65
C GLU A 208 10.07 -4.55 4.53
N PHE A 209 9.78 -3.29 4.22
CA PHE A 209 10.58 -2.55 3.26
C PHE A 209 11.85 -2.05 3.94
N SER A 210 13.01 -2.57 3.50
CA SER A 210 14.27 -1.96 3.89
C SER A 210 14.27 -0.47 3.52
N PRO A 211 14.67 0.43 4.44
CA PRO A 211 14.74 1.85 4.14
C PRO A 211 15.65 2.08 2.94
N ILE A 212 15.19 2.89 1.97
CA ILE A 212 16.06 3.36 0.89
C ILE A 212 17.05 4.31 1.56
N VAL A 213 18.23 3.80 1.90
CA VAL A 213 19.38 4.63 2.23
C VAL A 213 19.76 5.34 0.92
N ARG A 214 19.10 6.47 0.64
CA ARG A 214 19.70 7.47 -0.22
C ARG A 214 20.94 7.91 0.55
N ARG A 215 22.09 7.33 0.23
CA ARG A 215 23.37 7.99 0.50
C ARG A 215 23.22 9.36 -0.16
N ARG A 216 22.86 10.39 0.61
CA ARG A 216 23.37 11.72 0.30
C ARG A 216 24.87 11.46 0.25
N SER A 217 25.45 11.58 -0.94
CA SER A 217 26.90 11.56 -1.08
C SER A 217 27.41 12.56 -0.06
N THR A 218 27.97 12.05 1.04
CA THR A 218 29.02 12.74 1.76
C THR A 218 29.95 13.24 0.66
N SER A 219 30.16 14.55 0.60
CA SER A 219 31.07 15.15 -0.38
C SER A 219 32.34 14.30 -0.45
N VAL A 220 32.52 13.58 -1.55
CA VAL A 220 33.73 12.77 -1.76
C VAL A 220 34.87 13.77 -1.77
N LYS A 221 35.77 13.66 -0.80
CA LYS A 221 36.93 14.55 -0.75
C LYS A 221 37.83 14.23 -1.94
N ALA A 222 38.53 15.23 -2.50
CA ALA A 222 39.36 15.04 -3.69
C ALA A 222 40.33 13.85 -3.58
N LEU A 223 40.87 13.61 -2.38
CA LEU A 223 41.74 12.47 -2.07
C LEU A 223 41.05 11.10 -2.21
N GLU A 224 39.78 10.98 -1.79
CA GLU A 224 39.00 9.73 -1.90
C GLU A 224 38.63 9.43 -3.36
N LEU A 225 38.45 10.47 -4.17
CA LEU A 225 38.21 10.34 -5.60
C LEU A 225 39.47 9.85 -6.35
N GLU A 226 40.64 10.38 -5.99
CA GLU A 226 41.92 9.96 -6.58
C GLU A 226 42.29 8.51 -6.25
N GLU A 227 41.99 8.05 -5.03
CA GLU A 227 42.16 6.64 -4.64
C GLU A 227 41.23 5.72 -5.45
N LEU A 228 39.96 6.07 -5.61
CA LEU A 228 39.01 5.30 -6.42
C LEU A 228 39.41 5.24 -7.91
N ILE A 229 40.04 6.29 -8.44
CA ILE A 229 40.54 6.32 -9.83
C ILE A 229 41.81 5.48 -10.00
N ARG A 230 42.61 5.32 -8.94
CA ARG A 230 43.86 4.54 -8.97
C ARG A 230 43.59 3.04 -9.10
N ASP A 231 42.49 2.55 -8.55
CA ASP A 231 42.11 1.13 -8.60
C ASP A 231 41.44 0.72 -9.93
N LEU A 232 41.17 1.67 -10.83
CA LEU A 232 40.64 1.39 -12.16
C LEU A 232 41.72 0.93 -13.14
N SER A 233 41.34 0.07 -14.09
CA SER A 233 42.21 -0.30 -15.21
C SER A 233 42.52 0.91 -16.10
N GLY A 234 43.63 0.88 -16.84
CA GLY A 234 44.08 2.04 -17.63
C GLY A 234 43.02 2.58 -18.60
N LEU A 235 42.19 1.71 -19.19
CA LEU A 235 41.13 2.10 -20.11
C LEU A 235 39.91 2.71 -19.38
N GLU A 236 39.60 2.24 -18.19
CA GLU A 236 38.51 2.77 -17.35
C GLU A 236 38.90 4.11 -16.74
N ARG A 237 40.17 4.27 -16.37
CA ARG A 237 40.72 5.51 -15.84
C ARG A 237 40.54 6.67 -16.82
N GLU A 238 40.88 6.47 -18.10
CA GLU A 238 40.75 7.55 -19.09
C GLU A 238 39.30 7.84 -19.50
N ARG A 239 38.42 6.84 -19.44
CA ARG A 239 36.98 7.09 -19.59
C ARG A 239 36.45 7.95 -18.45
N VAL A 240 36.77 7.60 -17.20
CA VAL A 240 36.34 8.35 -16.02
C VAL A 240 36.92 9.76 -16.02
N ARG A 241 38.19 9.93 -16.43
CA ARG A 241 38.83 11.24 -16.57
C ARG A 241 38.09 12.13 -17.59
N GLY A 242 37.78 11.59 -18.77
CA GLY A 242 37.01 12.32 -19.78
C GLY A 242 35.62 12.73 -19.30
N TYR A 243 34.94 11.90 -18.51
CA TYR A 243 33.65 12.28 -17.90
C TYR A 243 33.80 13.37 -16.84
N ILE A 244 34.86 13.35 -16.04
CA ILE A 244 35.14 14.38 -15.04
C ILE A 244 35.41 15.73 -15.74
N GLU A 245 36.24 15.73 -16.77
CA GLU A 245 36.56 16.93 -17.56
C GLU A 245 35.30 17.52 -18.20
N ALA A 246 34.46 16.69 -18.82
CA ALA A 246 33.20 17.13 -19.42
C ALA A 246 32.23 17.75 -18.40
N ILE A 247 32.16 17.21 -17.18
CA ILE A 247 31.31 17.75 -16.11
C ILE A 247 31.87 19.08 -15.58
N ILE A 248 33.20 19.22 -15.49
CA ILE A 248 33.84 20.48 -15.09
C ILE A 248 33.58 21.55 -16.13
N GLU A 249 33.74 21.23 -17.42
CA GLU A 249 33.49 22.14 -18.54
C GLU A 249 32.01 22.56 -18.64
N GLN A 250 31.07 21.63 -18.41
CA GLN A 250 29.65 21.95 -18.33
C GLN A 250 29.34 22.91 -17.18
N ARG A 251 29.97 22.73 -16.01
CA ARG A 251 29.75 23.63 -14.86
C ARG A 251 30.42 24.98 -15.02
N ALA A 252 31.54 25.04 -15.73
CA ALA A 252 32.21 26.29 -16.06
C ALA A 252 31.38 27.11 -17.08
N SER A 253 30.80 26.45 -18.08
CA SER A 253 29.92 27.10 -19.06
C SER A 253 28.57 27.54 -18.48
N GLU A 254 28.04 26.84 -17.48
CA GLU A 254 26.85 27.27 -16.73
C GLU A 254 27.12 28.45 -15.76
N ALA A 255 28.39 28.74 -15.45
CA ALA A 255 28.81 29.80 -14.53
C ALA A 255 29.17 31.13 -15.23
N GLU A 256 29.27 31.17 -16.56
CA GLU A 256 29.47 32.41 -17.32
C GLU A 256 28.13 33.14 -17.52
N PRO A 257 27.97 34.39 -17.03
CA PRO A 257 26.78 35.19 -17.31
C PRO A 257 26.78 35.66 -18.78
N PRO A 258 25.61 35.81 -19.43
CA PRO A 258 25.55 36.21 -20.82
C PRO A 258 26.13 37.62 -21.01
N GLU A 259 27.14 37.74 -21.88
CA GLU A 259 27.68 39.01 -22.35
C GLU A 259 26.54 39.94 -22.80
N ARG A 260 26.45 41.11 -22.17
CA ARG A 260 25.55 42.18 -22.59
C ARG A 260 25.99 42.63 -23.99
N ARG A 261 25.25 42.22 -25.01
CA ARG A 261 25.29 42.89 -26.32
C ARG A 261 24.88 44.34 -26.11
N SER A 262 25.85 45.24 -26.22
CA SER A 262 25.64 46.67 -26.38
C SER A 262 24.84 46.89 -27.66
N VAL A 263 23.63 47.43 -27.50
CA VAL A 263 22.86 48.01 -28.60
C VAL A 263 23.29 49.47 -28.66
N ASP A 264 24.01 49.82 -29.72
CA ASP A 264 24.08 51.19 -30.24
C ASP A 264 22.85 51.48 -31.10
#